data_AF-A0A9W6XFL0-F1
#
_entry.id   AF-A0A9W6XFL0-F1
#
_cell.length_a   1.000
_cell.length_b   1.000
_cell.length_c   1.000
_cell.angle_alpha   90.00
_cell.angle_beta   90.00
_cell.angle_gamma   90.00
#
_symmetry.space_group_name_H-M   'P 1'
#
loop_
_entity.id
_entity.type
_entity.pdbx_description
1 polymer ?
#
loop_
_entity_poly.entity_id
_entity_poly.type
_entity_poly.pdbx_seq_one_letter_code
_entity_poly.pdbx_strand_id
1 'polypeptide(L)'
;MCSLPAVNAAGEANAGMNDSSVSKSIFEWENHSPLGTQMYARSTWYNDVRAIMYAYYYYFYFPVNFGREPAVPHDWTDVIVWIDNPALECWACRTATLTKSTTEIRLIPILGLA
;
A
#
# COMPACT_ATOMS: atom_id res chain seq x y z
N MET A 1 -2.31 -5.88 -10.06
CA MET A 1 -3.19 -5.35 -9.01
C MET A 1 -3.12 -3.82 -8.93
N CYS A 2 -4.18 -3.14 -9.36
CA CYS A 2 -4.40 -1.71 -9.06
C CYS A 2 -5.01 -1.53 -7.66
N SER A 3 -4.63 -0.47 -6.96
CA SER A 3 -5.22 -0.10 -5.66
C SER A 3 -6.62 0.50 -5.85
N LEU A 4 -7.56 0.18 -4.96
CA LEU A 4 -8.94 0.65 -5.01
C LEU A 4 -9.26 1.68 -3.91
N PRO A 5 -10.33 2.48 -4.08
CA PRO A 5 -10.89 3.24 -2.97
C PRO A 5 -11.37 2.29 -1.86
N ALA A 6 -10.77 2.40 -0.68
CA ALA A 6 -11.22 1.73 0.54
C ALA A 6 -12.43 2.41 1.18
N VAL A 7 -12.57 3.72 0.95
CA VAL A 7 -13.62 4.57 1.53
C VAL A 7 -13.96 5.71 0.58
N ASN A 8 -15.23 6.10 0.52
CA ASN A 8 -15.68 7.26 -0.25
C ASN A 8 -15.90 8.51 0.63
N ALA A 9 -16.29 9.63 0.02
CA ALA A 9 -16.49 10.90 0.72
C ALA A 9 -17.63 10.88 1.75
N ALA A 10 -18.59 9.95 1.63
CA ALA A 10 -19.66 9.75 2.60
C ALA A 10 -19.24 8.85 3.80
N GLY A 11 -18.02 8.30 3.78
CA GLY A 11 -17.53 7.38 4.80
C GLY A 11 -17.94 5.93 4.57
N GLU A 12 -18.50 5.58 3.41
CA GLU A 12 -18.85 4.21 3.07
C GLU A 12 -17.57 3.42 2.73
N ALA A 13 -17.37 2.28 3.39
CA ALA A 13 -16.20 1.44 3.21
C ALA A 13 -16.40 0.37 2.12
N ASN A 14 -15.32 0.01 1.45
CA ASN A 14 -15.29 -1.08 0.49
C ASN A 14 -15.53 -2.42 1.20
N ALA A 15 -16.48 -3.21 0.71
CA ALA A 15 -16.89 -4.47 1.34
C ALA A 15 -15.87 -5.61 1.22
N GLY A 16 -14.80 -5.45 0.42
CA GLY A 16 -13.86 -6.53 0.11
C GLY A 16 -14.49 -7.60 -0.78
N MET A 17 -13.75 -8.69 -1.00
CA MET A 17 -14.24 -9.84 -1.77
C MET A 17 -13.97 -11.14 -1.02
N ASN A 18 -15.06 -11.87 -0.76
CA ASN A 18 -15.05 -13.12 -0.01
C ASN A 18 -15.19 -14.36 -0.93
N ASP A 19 -15.24 -14.16 -2.25
CA ASP A 19 -15.55 -15.23 -3.20
C ASP A 19 -14.28 -15.87 -3.77
N SER A 20 -14.03 -17.11 -3.34
CA SER A 20 -12.92 -17.94 -3.81
C SER A 20 -13.14 -18.57 -5.19
N SER A 21 -14.33 -18.41 -5.80
CA SER A 21 -14.69 -19.08 -7.06
C SER A 21 -14.27 -18.32 -8.32
N VAL A 22 -13.67 -17.14 -8.19
CA VAL A 22 -13.53 -16.16 -9.27
C VAL A 22 -12.09 -16.08 -9.79
N SER A 23 -11.46 -17.21 -10.13
CA SER A 23 -10.04 -17.22 -10.52
C SER A 23 -9.72 -16.58 -11.89
N LYS A 24 -10.71 -16.40 -12.78
CA LYS A 24 -10.50 -15.86 -14.13
C LYS A 24 -10.88 -14.38 -14.31
N SER A 25 -12.03 -13.94 -13.80
CA SER A 25 -12.44 -12.53 -13.96
C SER A 25 -11.73 -11.57 -12.99
N ILE A 26 -11.02 -12.10 -11.99
CA ILE A 26 -10.14 -11.31 -11.12
C ILE A 26 -9.03 -10.63 -11.93
N PHE A 27 -8.36 -11.33 -12.86
CA PHE A 27 -7.29 -10.73 -13.67
C PHE A 27 -7.83 -9.70 -14.69
N GLU A 28 -9.09 -9.83 -15.09
CA GLU A 28 -9.76 -8.84 -15.97
C GLU A 28 -10.18 -7.59 -15.18
N TRP A 29 -10.64 -7.74 -13.94
CA TRP A 29 -10.99 -6.62 -13.05
C TRP A 29 -9.75 -5.91 -12.48
N GLU A 30 -8.68 -6.67 -12.22
CA GLU A 30 -7.40 -6.14 -11.72
C GLU A 30 -6.75 -5.11 -12.64
N ASN A 31 -7.07 -5.14 -13.94
CA ASN A 31 -6.54 -4.21 -14.90
C ASN A 31 -7.35 -2.90 -14.99
N HIS A 32 -8.62 -2.86 -14.55
CA HIS A 32 -9.49 -1.70 -14.73
C HIS A 32 -10.34 -1.41 -13.48
N SER A 33 -9.85 -0.54 -12.58
CA SER A 33 -10.77 0.19 -11.70
C SER A 33 -11.49 1.25 -12.54
N PRO A 34 -12.83 1.22 -12.69
CA PRO A 34 -13.55 2.23 -13.48
C PRO A 34 -13.43 3.64 -12.89
N LEU A 35 -13.03 3.75 -11.62
CA LEU A 35 -12.80 5.01 -10.91
C LEU A 35 -11.30 5.39 -10.85
N GLY A 36 -10.42 4.58 -11.44
CA GLY A 36 -8.97 4.74 -11.33
C GLY A 36 -8.40 4.20 -10.01
N THR A 37 -7.10 4.38 -9.85
CA THR A 37 -6.32 3.92 -8.69
C THR A 37 -6.39 4.94 -7.56
N GLN A 38 -6.54 4.48 -6.31
CA GLN A 38 -6.47 5.35 -5.12
C GLN A 38 -5.19 5.09 -4.31
N MET A 39 -4.58 6.18 -3.80
CA MET A 39 -3.50 6.14 -2.82
C MET A 39 -3.88 7.01 -1.63
N TYR A 40 -3.50 6.58 -0.43
CA TYR A 40 -3.66 7.32 0.82
C TYR A 40 -2.30 7.80 1.31
N ALA A 41 -2.24 8.98 1.92
CA ALA A 41 -1.01 9.48 2.50
C ALA A 41 -1.24 10.06 3.90
N ARG A 42 -0.29 9.84 4.80
CA ARG A 42 -0.24 10.48 6.13
C ARG A 42 1.19 10.81 6.47
N SER A 43 1.43 12.00 7.03
CA SER A 43 2.77 12.42 7.44
C SER A 43 2.84 12.82 8.90
N THR A 44 3.98 12.56 9.54
CA THR A 44 4.29 13.02 10.89
C THR A 44 5.78 13.30 11.05
N TRP A 45 6.13 13.99 12.12
CA TRP A 45 7.49 14.02 12.63
C TRP A 45 7.76 12.82 13.53
N TYR A 46 8.96 12.27 13.46
CA TYR A 46 9.45 11.23 14.37
C TYR A 46 10.97 11.32 14.47
N ASN A 47 11.49 11.53 15.68
CA ASN A 47 12.93 11.70 15.95
C ASN A 47 13.62 12.71 15.01
N ASP A 48 13.03 13.90 14.86
CA ASP A 48 13.53 15.00 14.00
C ASP A 48 13.63 14.68 12.49
N VAL A 49 13.01 13.58 12.05
CA VAL A 49 12.88 13.18 10.65
C VAL A 49 11.41 13.27 10.23
N ARG A 50 11.16 13.65 8.97
CA ARG A 50 9.82 13.66 8.39
C ARG A 50 9.49 12.26 7.85
N ALA A 51 8.47 11.63 8.42
CA ALA A 51 7.92 10.38 7.92
C ALA A 51 6.69 10.65 7.07
N ILE A 52 6.64 10.09 5.85
CA ILE A 52 5.47 10.13 4.97
C ILE A 52 5.10 8.71 4.60
N MET A 53 3.98 8.23 5.12
CA MET A 53 3.39 6.94 4.76
C MET A 53 2.51 7.12 3.53
N TYR A 54 2.70 6.28 2.53
CA TYR A 54 1.80 6.08 1.40
C TYR A 54 1.20 4.68 1.53
N ALA A 55 -0.12 4.57 1.48
CA ALA A 55 -0.84 3.32 1.65
C ALA A 55 -1.76 3.03 0.46
N TYR A 56 -1.89 1.74 0.15
CA TYR A 56 -2.67 1.20 -0.96
C TYR A 56 -3.59 0.11 -0.44
N TYR A 57 -4.82 0.09 -0.96
CA TYR A 57 -5.83 -0.88 -0.57
C TYR A 57 -6.15 -1.81 -1.73
N TYR A 58 -6.26 -3.09 -1.43
CA TYR A 58 -6.77 -4.10 -2.33
C TYR A 58 -7.96 -4.81 -1.66
N TYR A 59 -8.96 -5.15 -2.46
CA TYR A 59 -10.21 -5.72 -1.97
C TYR A 59 -10.07 -7.20 -1.56
N PHE A 60 -8.97 -7.85 -1.95
CA PHE A 60 -8.51 -9.14 -1.45
C PHE A 60 -6.99 -9.33 -1.66
N TYR A 61 -6.42 -10.36 -1.02
CA TYR A 61 -5.07 -10.91 -1.28
C TYR A 61 -5.13 -12.41 -1.60
N PHE A 62 -4.33 -12.85 -2.59
CA PHE A 62 -4.08 -14.28 -2.83
C PHE A 62 -2.75 -14.72 -2.22
N PRO A 63 -2.75 -15.72 -1.33
CA PRO A 63 -1.54 -16.40 -0.93
C PRO A 63 -0.84 -17.01 -2.15
N VAL A 64 0.49 -17.08 -2.07
CA VAL A 64 1.41 -17.48 -3.16
C VAL A 64 1.13 -18.85 -3.80
N ASN A 65 0.21 -19.64 -3.23
CA ASN A 65 -0.24 -20.94 -3.73
C ASN A 65 -1.38 -20.84 -4.78
N PHE A 66 -1.49 -19.70 -5.49
CA PHE A 66 -2.30 -19.51 -6.71
C PHE A 66 -3.63 -20.30 -6.76
N GLY A 67 -4.51 -20.07 -5.78
CA GLY A 67 -5.87 -20.62 -5.79
C GLY A 67 -6.08 -21.95 -5.05
N ARG A 68 -5.09 -22.46 -4.32
CA ARG A 68 -5.33 -23.56 -3.35
C ARG A 68 -5.87 -23.08 -2.01
N GLU A 69 -5.62 -21.83 -1.67
CA GLU A 69 -6.10 -21.18 -0.46
C GLU A 69 -7.21 -20.18 -0.81
N PRO A 70 -8.20 -19.99 0.08
CA PRO A 70 -9.19 -18.94 -0.07
C PRO A 70 -8.53 -17.56 -0.21
N ALA A 71 -9.13 -16.69 -1.03
CA ALA A 71 -8.78 -15.27 -1.01
C ALA A 71 -9.04 -14.71 0.39
N VAL A 72 -8.09 -13.92 0.90
CA VAL A 72 -8.29 -13.19 2.17
C VAL A 72 -8.88 -11.83 1.81
N PRO A 73 -10.08 -11.47 2.31
CA PRO A 73 -10.66 -10.17 2.03
C PRO A 73 -9.85 -9.08 2.71
N HIS A 74 -9.81 -7.92 2.06
CA HIS A 74 -9.06 -6.74 2.47
C HIS A 74 -7.55 -6.98 2.56
N ASP A 75 -6.81 -6.21 1.78
CA ASP A 75 -5.36 -6.12 1.89
C ASP A 75 -4.92 -4.67 1.88
N TRP A 76 -3.88 -4.40 2.65
CA TRP A 76 -3.26 -3.09 2.76
C TRP A 76 -1.76 -3.24 2.65
N THR A 77 -1.16 -2.38 1.84
CA THR A 77 0.30 -2.24 1.77
C THR A 77 0.67 -0.78 1.95
N ASP A 78 1.84 -0.54 2.50
CA ASP A 78 2.32 0.81 2.70
C ASP A 78 3.84 0.93 2.51
N VAL A 79 4.26 2.14 2.17
CA VAL A 79 5.66 2.55 2.20
C VAL A 79 5.78 3.81 3.04
N ILE A 80 6.72 3.82 3.98
CA ILE A 80 7.10 5.00 4.74
C ILE A 80 8.40 5.54 4.17
N VAL A 81 8.34 6.75 3.62
CA VAL A 81 9.51 7.50 3.16
C VAL A 81 9.99 8.39 4.30
N TRP A 82 11.26 8.24 4.66
CA TRP A 82 11.91 9.01 5.71
C TRP A 82 12.78 10.09 5.08
N ILE A 83 12.40 11.34 5.27
CA ILE A 83 13.06 12.51 4.67
C ILE A 83 13.70 13.33 5.78
N ASP A 84 14.89 13.86 5.52
CA ASP A 84 15.52 14.87 6.37
C ASP A 84 14.57 16.03 6.67
N ASN A 85 14.85 16.72 7.77
CA ASN A 85 14.16 17.95 8.10
C ASN A 85 14.33 18.95 6.93
N PRO A 86 13.25 19.35 6.22
CA PRO A 86 13.36 20.28 5.09
C PRO A 86 13.77 21.70 5.47
N ALA A 87 13.90 22.00 6.77
CA ALA A 87 14.55 23.23 7.24
C ALA A 87 16.08 23.20 7.07
N LEU A 88 16.67 22.04 6.75
CA LEU A 88 18.07 21.92 6.37
C LEU A 88 18.26 22.32 4.90
N GLU A 89 19.34 23.03 4.58
CA GLU A 89 19.62 23.51 3.22
C GLU A 89 19.70 22.39 2.17
N CYS A 90 20.15 21.21 2.60
CA CYS A 90 20.16 19.98 1.81
C CYS A 90 19.24 18.96 2.47
N TRP A 91 18.02 18.80 1.96
CA TRP A 91 17.12 17.73 2.38
C TRP A 91 17.32 16.50 1.49
N ALA A 92 17.46 15.33 2.10
CA ALA A 92 17.62 14.07 1.38
C ALA A 92 16.64 13.01 1.89
N CYS A 93 16.38 12.02 1.03
CA CYS A 93 15.65 10.83 1.43
C CYS A 93 16.62 9.88 2.15
N ARG A 94 16.37 9.59 3.43
CA ARG A 94 17.24 8.72 4.25
C ARG A 94 17.04 7.26 3.92
N THR A 95 15.78 6.82 3.92
CA THR A 95 15.42 5.42 3.76
C THR A 95 13.94 5.29 3.43
N ALA A 96 13.54 4.12 2.94
CA ALA A 96 12.16 3.74 2.80
C ALA A 96 11.91 2.43 3.56
N THR A 97 10.74 2.34 4.18
CA THR A 97 10.27 1.14 4.86
C THR A 97 9.04 0.64 4.13
N LEU A 98 9.00 -0.63 3.74
CA LEU A 98 7.87 -1.24 3.05
C LEU A 98 7.19 -2.27 3.96
N THR A 99 5.88 -2.21 4.05
CA THR A 99 5.06 -3.29 4.61
C THR A 99 4.47 -4.10 3.48
N LYS A 100 4.63 -5.42 3.56
CA LYS A 100 3.85 -6.37 2.74
C LYS A 100 2.85 -7.08 3.65
N SER A 101 1.69 -7.41 3.10
CA SER A 101 0.45 -8.02 3.64
C SER A 101 0.57 -9.08 4.75
N THR A 102 1.76 -9.54 5.10
CA THR A 102 2.08 -10.46 6.21
C THR A 102 2.64 -9.75 7.45
N THR A 103 2.44 -8.45 7.62
CA THR A 103 3.03 -7.64 8.72
C THR A 103 4.56 -7.56 8.68
N GLU A 104 5.17 -7.96 7.56
CA GLU A 104 6.62 -7.95 7.41
C GLU A 104 7.07 -6.54 7.03
N ILE A 105 7.92 -5.96 7.89
CA ILE A 105 8.57 -4.67 7.64
C ILE A 105 9.92 -4.93 7.00
N ARG A 106 10.13 -4.41 5.78
CA ARG A 106 11.41 -4.47 5.08
C ARG A 106 12.01 -3.08 4.95
N LEU A 107 13.25 -2.93 5.41
CA LEU A 107 14.05 -1.73 5.17
C LEU A 107 14.61 -1.79 3.76
N ILE A 108 14.38 -0.72 2.99
CA ILE A 108 14.95 -0.55 1.66
C ILE A 108 16.04 0.53 1.80
N PRO A 109 17.32 0.14 1.83
CA PRO A 109 18.40 1.11 1.78
C PRO A 109 18.40 1.79 0.41
N ILE A 110 18.37 3.12 0.40
CA ILE A 110 18.51 3.90 -0.81
C ILE A 110 20.01 4.10 -1.01
N LEU A 111 20.61 3.27 -1.87
CA LEU A 111 22.02 3.42 -2.25
C LEU A 111 22.21 4.77 -2.95
N GLY A 112 23.00 5.67 -2.36
CA GLY A 112 23.41 6.91 -3.03
C GLY A 112 23.75 8.13 -2.19
N LEU A 113 23.70 8.06 -0.84
CA LEU A 113 24.04 9.21 0.00
C LEU A 113 25.07 8.78 1.06
N ALA A 114 26.34 9.01 0.74
CA ALA A 114 27.48 9.06 1.65
C ALA A 114 28.15 10.42 1.51
#